data_AF-A0A1L9BB57-F1
#
_entry.id   AF-A0A1L9BB57-F1
#
_cell.length_a   1.000
_cell.length_b   1.000
_cell.length_c   1.000
_cell.angle_alpha   90.00
_cell.angle_beta   90.00
_cell.angle_gamma   90.00
#
_symmetry.space_group_name_H-M   'P 1'
#
loop_
_entity.id
_entity.type
_entity.pdbx_description
1 polymer ?
#
loop_
_entity_poly.entity_id
_entity_poly.type
_entity_poly.pdbx_seq_one_letter_code
_entity_poly.pdbx_strand_id
1 'polypeptide(L)'
;MDVSRARNWWCAPSMPKEESSPLAFVPEEERKAALAEWKQLVEAGNSVSWFGRVAVEWARAHPEDPRSPMALYRVVRASKRGCGQDSKEAKAAFRLLHQRHGKTDWAKRAPYVY
;
A
#
# COMPACT_ATOMS: atom_id res chain seq x y z
N MET A 1 -1.13 1.75 -23.61
CA MET A 1 -1.30 2.38 -22.29
C MET A 1 -2.47 1.74 -21.58
N ASP A 2 -2.28 1.21 -20.37
CA ASP A 2 -3.32 0.52 -19.61
C ASP A 2 -4.31 1.56 -19.03
N VAL A 3 -5.47 1.68 -19.65
CA VAL A 3 -6.57 2.59 -19.27
C VAL A 3 -7.41 2.07 -18.10
N SER A 4 -7.07 0.91 -17.52
CA SER A 4 -7.78 0.40 -16.34
C SER A 4 -7.74 1.40 -15.17
N ARG A 5 -6.66 2.16 -15.00
CA ARG A 5 -6.56 3.22 -13.97
C ARG A 5 -7.72 4.23 -14.00
N ALA A 6 -8.22 4.58 -15.19
CA ALA A 6 -9.33 5.52 -15.35
C ALA A 6 -10.72 4.87 -15.16
N ARG A 7 -10.81 3.54 -15.28
CA ARG A 7 -12.06 2.77 -15.13
C ARG A 7 -12.24 2.17 -13.73
N ASN A 8 -11.16 2.05 -12.97
CA ASN A 8 -11.20 1.54 -11.62
C ASN A 8 -11.59 2.69 -10.69
N TRP A 9 -12.89 2.83 -10.43
CA TRP A 9 -13.49 3.92 -9.64
C TRP A 9 -12.87 4.12 -8.23
N TRP A 10 -12.03 3.20 -7.76
CA TRP A 10 -11.27 3.33 -6.50
C TRP A 10 -10.01 4.21 -6.60
N CYS A 11 -9.49 4.47 -7.81
CA CYS A 11 -8.40 5.43 -8.05
C CYS A 11 -8.96 6.75 -8.57
N ALA A 12 -10.03 7.21 -7.92
CA ALA A 12 -10.67 8.46 -8.25
C ALA A 12 -9.65 9.59 -8.36
N PRO A 13 -9.79 10.51 -9.32
CA PRO A 13 -9.09 11.78 -9.27
C PRO A 13 -9.33 12.39 -7.88
N SER A 14 -8.35 13.12 -7.35
CA SER A 14 -8.43 13.80 -6.05
C SER A 14 -9.83 14.38 -5.87
N MET A 15 -10.67 13.68 -5.09
CA MET A 15 -11.97 14.20 -4.73
C MET A 15 -11.70 15.54 -4.07
N PRO A 16 -12.45 16.61 -4.41
CA PRO A 16 -12.33 17.85 -3.68
C PRO A 16 -12.40 17.49 -2.21
N LYS A 17 -11.47 18.05 -1.43
CA LYS A 17 -11.37 17.83 0.01
C LYS A 17 -12.63 18.40 0.63
N GLU A 18 -13.69 17.62 0.62
CA GLU A 18 -14.93 17.94 1.29
C GLU A 18 -14.58 17.89 2.76
N GLU A 19 -14.42 19.07 3.35
CA GLU A 19 -14.31 19.23 4.79
C GLU A 19 -15.58 18.63 5.36
N SER A 20 -15.48 17.38 5.83
CA SER A 20 -16.61 16.64 6.37
C SER A 20 -17.29 17.54 7.38
N SER A 21 -18.54 17.92 7.08
CA SER A 21 -19.35 18.72 7.98
C SER A 21 -19.31 18.05 9.37
N PRO A 22 -19.01 18.80 10.44
CA PRO A 22 -18.83 18.21 11.76
C PRO A 22 -20.08 17.40 12.10
N LEU A 23 -19.89 16.11 12.42
CA LEU A 23 -20.95 15.23 12.87
C LEU A 23 -21.60 15.88 14.11
N ALA A 24 -22.70 16.61 13.92
CA ALA A 24 -23.25 17.50 14.95
C ALA A 24 -23.75 16.73 16.19
N PHE A 25 -23.98 15.42 16.04
CA PHE A 25 -24.35 14.51 17.12
C PHE A 25 -23.16 14.03 17.97
N VAL A 26 -21.91 14.22 17.50
CA VAL A 26 -20.68 13.77 18.18
C VAL A 26 -20.16 14.90 19.08
N PRO A 27 -19.78 14.64 20.35
CA PRO A 27 -19.17 15.64 21.24
C PRO A 27 -17.94 16.33 20.62
N GLU A 28 -17.67 17.58 21.01
CA GLU A 28 -16.55 18.36 20.44
C GLU A 28 -15.19 17.68 20.59
N GLU A 29 -14.96 17.06 21.76
CA GLU A 29 -13.70 16.36 22.04
C GLU A 29 -13.51 15.15 21.12
N GLU A 30 -14.55 14.37 20.86
CA GLU A 30 -14.51 13.27 19.91
C GLU A 30 -14.29 13.75 18.47
N ARG A 31 -14.85 14.91 18.10
CA ARG A 31 -14.58 15.52 16.78
C ARG A 31 -13.12 15.93 16.62
N LYS A 32 -12.51 16.51 17.67
CA LYS A 32 -11.07 16.86 17.67
C LYS A 32 -10.20 15.61 17.55
N ALA A 33 -10.52 14.56 18.29
CA ALA A 33 -9.82 13.27 18.21
C ALA A 33 -9.93 12.66 16.80
N ALA A 34 -11.14 12.61 16.24
CA ALA A 34 -11.38 12.08 14.90
C ALA A 34 -10.62 12.86 13.81
N LEU A 35 -10.55 14.20 13.92
CA LEU A 35 -9.76 15.03 13.00
C LEU A 35 -8.25 14.72 13.09
N ALA A 36 -7.73 14.51 14.30
CA ALA A 36 -6.33 14.13 14.51
C ALA A 36 -6.02 12.75 13.93
N GLU A 37 -6.88 11.76 14.18
CA GLU A 37 -6.75 10.40 13.63
C GLU A 37 -6.87 10.40 12.11
N TRP A 38 -7.84 11.14 11.56
CA TRP A 38 -8.01 11.28 10.11
C TRP A 38 -6.77 11.86 9.46
N LYS A 39 -6.17 12.89 10.08
CA LYS A 39 -4.91 13.46 9.59
C LYS A 39 -3.78 12.42 9.55
N GLN A 40 -3.64 11.61 10.59
CA GLN A 40 -2.66 10.52 10.63
C GLN A 40 -2.91 9.48 9.52
N LEU A 41 -4.16 9.09 9.28
CA LEU A 41 -4.53 8.15 8.22
C LEU A 41 -4.25 8.71 6.82
N VAL A 42 -4.53 9.99 6.59
CA VAL A 42 -4.21 10.66 5.33
C VAL A 42 -2.70 10.72 5.11
N GLU A 43 -1.92 11.08 6.14
CA GLU A 43 -0.46 11.14 6.09
C GLU A 43 0.19 9.75 5.90
N ALA A 44 -0.43 8.69 6.40
CA ALA A 44 0.03 7.31 6.20
C ALA A 44 0.02 6.88 4.72
N GLY A 45 -0.73 7.59 3.88
CA GLY A 45 -0.76 7.42 2.43
C GLY A 45 -1.63 6.26 1.97
N ASN A 46 -1.45 5.84 0.72
CA ASN A 46 -2.26 4.76 0.15
C ASN A 46 -1.91 3.41 0.79
N SER A 47 -2.91 2.51 0.83
CA SER A 47 -2.79 1.19 1.46
C SER A 47 -1.62 0.36 0.89
N VAL A 48 -1.41 0.36 -0.43
CA VAL A 48 -0.37 -0.46 -1.06
C VAL A 48 1.03 -0.02 -0.63
N SER A 49 1.30 1.29 -0.59
CA SER A 49 2.56 1.84 -0.09
C SER A 49 2.73 1.56 1.41
N TRP A 50 1.69 1.75 2.22
CA TRP A 50 1.77 1.47 3.66
C TRP A 50 2.10 0.00 3.95
N PHE A 51 1.32 -0.93 3.40
CA PHE A 51 1.53 -2.37 3.58
C PHE A 51 2.83 -2.84 2.94
N GLY A 52 3.26 -2.18 1.84
CA GLY A 52 4.53 -2.42 1.19
C GLY A 52 5.72 -2.15 2.10
N ARG A 53 5.72 -1.00 2.78
CA ARG A 53 6.75 -0.66 3.77
C ARG A 53 6.80 -1.69 4.89
N VAL A 54 5.66 -2.02 5.51
CA VAL A 54 5.58 -2.98 6.61
C VAL A 54 6.08 -4.36 6.19
N ALA A 55 5.68 -4.85 5.01
CA ALA A 55 6.13 -6.15 4.52
C ALA A 55 7.65 -6.19 4.25
N VAL A 56 8.22 -5.11 3.71
CA VAL A 56 9.67 -5.00 3.47
C VAL A 56 10.44 -4.93 4.78
N GLU A 57 9.99 -4.13 5.75
CA GLU A 57 10.61 -4.03 7.07
C GLU A 57 10.56 -5.38 7.81
N TRP A 58 9.40 -6.05 7.80
CA TRP A 58 9.23 -7.37 8.39
C TRP A 58 10.16 -8.40 7.76
N ALA A 59 10.21 -8.50 6.44
CA ALA A 59 11.05 -9.46 5.73
C ALA A 59 12.56 -9.18 5.89
N ARG A 60 12.94 -7.92 6.19
CA ARG A 60 14.32 -7.57 6.54
C ARG A 60 14.68 -8.08 7.93
N ALA A 61 13.80 -7.84 8.91
CA ALA A 61 13.99 -8.24 10.30
C ALA A 61 13.87 -9.76 10.51
N HIS A 62 13.01 -10.43 9.75
CA HIS A 62 12.72 -11.86 9.87
C HIS A 62 13.00 -12.57 8.53
N PRO A 63 14.28 -12.78 8.16
CA PRO A 63 14.64 -13.37 6.88
C PRO A 63 14.14 -14.81 6.68
N GLU A 64 13.95 -15.55 7.78
CA GLU A 64 13.55 -16.97 7.75
C GLU A 64 12.03 -17.17 7.83
N ASP A 65 11.24 -16.09 7.97
CA ASP A 65 9.79 -16.22 8.03
C ASP A 65 9.25 -16.74 6.68
N PRO A 66 8.60 -17.92 6.65
CA PRO A 66 8.08 -18.52 5.42
C PRO A 66 6.97 -17.69 4.75
N ARG A 67 6.39 -16.72 5.45
CA ARG A 67 5.33 -15.83 4.93
C ARG A 67 5.91 -14.62 4.19
N SER A 68 7.19 -14.27 4.43
CA SER A 68 7.87 -13.12 3.81
C SER A 68 7.82 -13.12 2.28
N PRO A 69 8.12 -14.23 1.56
CA PRO A 69 8.03 -14.25 0.09
C PRO A 69 6.62 -13.95 -0.42
N MET A 70 5.59 -14.50 0.23
CA MET A 70 4.19 -14.28 -0.16
C MET A 70 3.78 -12.82 0.08
N ALA A 71 4.18 -12.23 1.20
CA ALA A 71 3.89 -10.84 1.51
C ALA A 71 4.53 -9.89 0.48
N LEU A 72 5.82 -10.07 0.17
CA LEU A 72 6.53 -9.27 -0.83
C LEU A 72 5.91 -9.42 -2.23
N TYR A 73 5.53 -10.64 -2.62
CA TYR A 73 4.81 -10.88 -3.87
C TYR A 73 3.47 -10.13 -3.94
N ARG A 74 2.68 -10.14 -2.85
CA ARG A 74 1.39 -9.45 -2.81
C ARG A 74 1.56 -7.93 -3.00
N VAL A 75 2.60 -7.33 -2.44
CA VAL A 75 2.92 -5.91 -2.62
C VAL A 75 3.20 -5.60 -4.10
N VAL A 76 4.09 -6.36 -4.74
CA VAL A 76 4.41 -6.19 -6.18
C VAL A 76 3.17 -6.36 -7.05
N ARG A 77 2.32 -7.35 -6.74
CA ARG A 77 1.08 -7.56 -7.50
C ARG A 77 0.06 -6.44 -7.27
N ALA A 78 -0.04 -5.94 -6.05
CA ALA A 78 -0.96 -4.86 -5.70
C ALA A 78 -0.56 -3.53 -6.37
N SER A 79 0.74 -3.25 -6.53
CA SER A 79 1.21 -2.01 -7.17
C SER A 79 0.72 -1.86 -8.61
N LYS A 80 0.55 -2.97 -9.35
CA LYS A 80 0.00 -2.98 -10.71
C LYS A 80 -1.34 -2.24 -10.83
N ARG A 81 -2.23 -2.46 -9.85
CA ARG A 81 -3.62 -1.97 -9.86
C ARG A 81 -3.90 -0.88 -8.84
N GLY A 82 -2.90 -0.55 -8.02
CA GLY A 82 -2.97 0.53 -7.04
C GLY A 82 -2.96 1.91 -7.70
N CYS A 83 -3.35 2.91 -6.92
CA CYS A 83 -3.45 4.29 -7.42
C CYS A 83 -2.11 4.99 -7.58
N GLY A 84 -1.05 4.41 -6.99
CA GLY A 84 0.36 4.70 -7.26
C GLY A 84 1.06 3.46 -7.83
N GLN A 85 1.13 3.38 -9.15
CA GLN A 85 2.05 2.48 -9.85
C GLN A 85 3.49 2.97 -9.64
N ASP A 86 4.48 2.09 -9.84
CA ASP A 86 5.91 2.38 -9.75
C ASP A 86 6.39 2.84 -8.36
N SER A 87 5.68 2.45 -7.31
CA SER A 87 6.01 2.87 -5.94
C SER A 87 7.38 2.36 -5.49
N LYS A 88 8.05 3.17 -4.65
CA LYS A 88 9.37 2.81 -4.08
C LYS A 88 9.30 1.51 -3.29
N GLU A 89 8.18 1.29 -2.61
CA GLU A 89 7.93 0.09 -1.79
C GLU A 89 7.76 -1.16 -2.67
N ALA A 90 7.07 -1.05 -3.81
CA ALA A 90 6.93 -2.17 -4.75
C ALA A 90 8.30 -2.57 -5.34
N LYS A 91 9.13 -1.59 -5.71
CA LYS A 91 10.51 -1.84 -6.17
C LYS A 91 11.36 -2.49 -5.08
N ALA A 92 11.25 -2.01 -3.84
CA ALA A 92 11.97 -2.58 -2.71
C ALA A 92 11.53 -4.02 -2.43
N ALA A 93 10.23 -4.30 -2.47
CA ALA A 93 9.67 -5.63 -2.28
C ALA A 93 10.12 -6.59 -3.40
N PHE A 94 10.08 -6.15 -4.66
CA PHE A 94 10.56 -6.92 -5.80
C PHE A 94 12.04 -7.30 -5.65
N ARG A 95 12.91 -6.32 -5.35
CA ARG A 95 14.33 -6.56 -5.14
C ARG A 95 14.57 -7.55 -4.01
N LEU A 96 13.91 -7.37 -2.87
CA LEU A 96 14.08 -8.24 -1.71
C LEU A 96 13.59 -9.67 -1.98
N LEU A 97 12.46 -9.81 -2.68
CA LEU A 97 11.89 -11.09 -3.07
C LEU A 97 12.86 -11.88 -3.96
N HIS A 98 13.43 -11.25 -4.99
CA HIS A 98 14.35 -11.93 -5.90
C HIS A 98 15.73 -12.18 -5.30
N GLN A 99 16.23 -11.26 -4.46
CA GLN A 99 17.52 -11.43 -3.80
C GLN A 99 17.53 -12.55 -2.75
N ARG A 100 16.50 -12.61 -1.89
CA ARG A 100 16.46 -13.58 -0.77
C ARG A 100 15.63 -14.82 -1.07
N HIS A 101 14.59 -14.69 -1.88
CA HIS A 101 13.60 -15.75 -2.09
C HIS A 101 13.41 -16.10 -3.57
N GLY A 102 14.42 -15.83 -4.42
CA GLY A 102 14.36 -16.03 -5.87
C GLY A 102 14.03 -17.46 -6.32
N LYS A 103 14.31 -18.47 -5.48
CA LYS A 103 14.00 -19.89 -5.76
C LYS A 103 12.54 -20.25 -5.47
N THR A 104 11.80 -19.41 -4.75
CA THR A 104 10.40 -19.67 -4.38
C THR A 104 9.47 -19.47 -5.57
N ASP A 105 8.33 -20.15 -5.56
CA ASP A 105 7.31 -19.97 -6.60
C ASP A 105 6.71 -18.55 -6.60
N TRP A 106 6.78 -17.84 -5.48
CA TRP A 106 6.36 -16.44 -5.37
C TRP A 106 7.23 -15.51 -6.21
N ALA A 107 8.56 -15.70 -6.20
CA ALA A 107 9.47 -14.94 -7.04
C ALA A 107 9.22 -15.21 -8.54
N LYS A 108 9.02 -16.48 -8.93
CA LYS A 108 8.68 -16.85 -10.32
C LYS A 108 7.38 -16.20 -10.82
N ARG A 109 6.39 -16.03 -9.93
CA ARG A 109 5.10 -15.39 -10.24
C ARG A 109 5.19 -13.86 -10.37
N ALA A 110 6.27 -13.24 -9.91
CA ALA A 110 6.52 -11.80 -10.05
C ALA A 110 7.78 -11.54 -10.91
N PRO A 111 7.72 -11.73 -12.24
CA PRO A 111 8.88 -11.53 -13.11
C PRO A 111 9.26 -10.05 -13.34
N TYR A 112 8.36 -9.12 -13.07
CA TYR A 112 8.59 -7.68 -13.23
C TYR A 112 7.86 -6.86 -12.15
N VAL A 113 8.27 -5.61 -11.98
CA VAL A 113 7.61 -4.60 -11.14
C VAL A 113 6.94 -3.55 -12.04
N TYR A 114 5.85 -2.95 -11.54
CA TYR A 114 4.96 -2.00 -12.23
C TYR A 114 5.02 -0.63 -11.61
#